data_AF-A0A2E9RWH7-F1
#
_entry.id   AF-A0A2E9RWH7-F1
#
_cell.length_a   1.000
_cell.length_b   1.000
_cell.length_c   1.000
_cell.angle_alpha   90.00
_cell.angle_beta   90.00
_cell.angle_gamma   90.00
#
_symmetry.space_group_name_H-M   'P 1'
#
loop_
_entity.id
_entity.type
_entity.pdbx_description
1 polymer ?
#
loop_
_entity_poly.entity_id
_entity_poly.type
_entity_poly.pdbx_seq_one_letter_code
_entity_poly.pdbx_strand_id
1 'polypeptide(L)'
;MQMGDLFDRLAVFQTDAGITVAFGERTYFIGLDEPFYNIAKKALAQEDYVPFYLEMAKREGLGEEFRDALLREVERLRLNPDLD
;
A
#
# COMPACT_ATOMS: atom_id res chain seq x y z
N MET A 1 13.26 -0.28 -23.38
CA MET A 1 12.55 -0.23 -22.08
C MET A 1 11.47 0.83 -22.21
N GLN A 2 10.21 0.43 -22.11
CA GLN A 2 9.06 1.32 -22.22
C GLN A 2 8.81 1.96 -20.85
N MET A 3 8.68 3.28 -20.80
CA MET A 3 8.50 4.07 -19.57
C MET A 3 7.16 3.80 -18.83
N GLY A 4 6.32 2.90 -19.35
CA GLY A 4 4.98 2.59 -18.81
C GLY A 4 4.99 1.62 -17.61
N ASP A 5 5.95 0.69 -17.54
CA ASP A 5 6.00 -0.35 -16.48
C ASP A 5 6.48 0.16 -15.11
N LEU A 6 6.98 1.40 -15.04
CA LEU A 6 7.51 1.98 -13.80
C LEU A 6 6.43 2.62 -12.92
N PHE A 7 5.27 2.95 -13.48
CA PHE A 7 4.20 3.64 -12.76
C PHE A 7 3.34 2.72 -11.89
N ASP A 8 3.38 1.40 -12.09
CA ASP A 8 2.58 0.43 -11.33
C ASP A 8 3.28 -0.10 -10.07
N ARG A 9 4.41 0.50 -9.65
CA ARG A 9 5.15 0.08 -8.45
C ARG A 9 5.05 1.13 -7.35
N LEU A 10 4.80 0.64 -6.14
CA LEU A 10 4.85 1.46 -4.93
C LEU A 10 6.28 1.98 -4.70
N ALA A 11 6.44 3.29 -4.67
CA ALA A 11 7.66 3.95 -4.24
C ALA A 11 7.48 4.51 -2.82
N VAL A 12 8.43 4.22 -1.93
CA VAL A 12 8.41 4.70 -0.54
C VAL A 12 9.72 5.42 -0.22
N PHE A 13 9.61 6.63 0.32
CA PHE A 13 10.74 7.45 0.74
C PHE A 13 10.56 7.86 2.20
N GLN A 14 11.57 7.58 3.03
CA GLN A 14 11.56 7.96 4.44
C GLN A 14 12.56 9.09 4.69
N THR A 15 12.12 10.09 5.45
CA THR A 15 12.95 11.20 5.93
C THR A 15 12.72 11.39 7.43
N ASP A 16 13.48 12.30 8.03
CA ASP A 16 13.28 12.70 9.43
C ASP A 16 11.93 13.38 9.67
N ALA A 17 11.28 13.89 8.62
CA ALA A 17 10.00 14.57 8.71
C ALA A 17 8.78 13.64 8.54
N GLY A 18 8.95 12.45 7.96
CA GLY A 18 7.83 11.56 7.64
C GLY A 18 8.14 10.57 6.53
N ILE A 19 7.08 9.94 6.01
CA ILE A 19 7.13 8.93 4.95
C ILE A 19 6.30 9.40 3.76
N THR A 20 6.92 9.45 2.58
CA THR A 20 6.22 9.70 1.31
C THR A 20 5.99 8.38 0.60
N VAL A 21 4.77 8.21 0.11
CA VAL A 21 4.32 7.01 -0.62
C VAL A 21 3.77 7.46 -1.97
N ALA A 22 4.24 6.86 -3.06
CA ALA A 22 3.76 7.14 -4.40
C ALA A 22 3.38 5.85 -5.14
N PHE A 23 2.26 5.91 -5.87
CA PHE A 23 1.77 4.81 -6.70
C PHE A 23 1.05 5.40 -7.92
N GLY A 24 1.52 5.10 -9.13
CA GLY A 24 1.08 5.79 -10.34
C GLY A 24 1.31 7.30 -10.25
N GLU A 25 0.26 8.07 -10.51
CA GLU A 25 0.27 9.53 -10.39
C GLU A 25 -0.07 10.05 -8.97
N ARG A 26 -0.40 9.15 -8.04
CA ARG A 26 -0.82 9.50 -6.68
C ARG A 26 0.37 9.54 -5.74
N THR A 27 0.41 10.56 -4.87
CA THR A 27 1.43 10.74 -3.84
C THR A 27 0.79 11.13 -2.53
N TYR A 28 1.20 10.49 -1.44
CA TYR A 28 0.75 10.78 -0.08
C TYR A 28 1.94 10.98 0.84
N PHE A 29 1.78 11.92 1.76
CA PHE A 29 2.71 12.12 2.86
C PHE A 29 2.06 11.63 4.15
N ILE A 30 2.84 10.91 4.95
CA ILE A 30 2.50 10.44 6.29
C ILE A 30 3.44 11.17 7.26
N GLY A 31 2.92 12.20 7.92
CA GLY A 31 3.61 12.98 8.93
C GLY A 31 3.84 12.21 10.23
N LEU A 32 4.83 12.65 11.03
CA LEU A 32 5.16 12.06 12.34
C LEU A 32 4.00 12.08 13.35
N ASP A 33 3.12 13.08 13.21
CA ASP A 33 1.95 13.33 14.05
C ASP A 33 0.73 12.53 13.59
N GLU A 34 0.79 11.88 12.43
CA GLU A 34 -0.31 11.09 11.93
C GLU A 34 -0.44 9.75 12.68
N PRO A 35 -1.67 9.32 13.03
CA PRO A 35 -1.89 8.04 13.72
C PRO A 35 -1.29 6.83 12.99
N PHE A 36 -1.19 6.91 11.66
CA PHE A 36 -0.66 5.83 10.82
C PHE A 36 0.88 5.74 10.82
N TYR A 37 1.60 6.77 11.27
CA TYR A 37 3.06 6.83 11.16
C TYR A 37 3.79 5.64 11.79
N ASN A 38 3.40 5.25 13.00
CA ASN A 38 4.04 4.12 13.70
C ASN A 38 3.83 2.79 12.97
N ILE A 39 2.67 2.62 12.34
CA ILE A 39 2.34 1.42 11.54
C ILE A 39 3.22 1.42 10.30
N ALA A 40 3.24 2.54 9.56
CA ALA A 40 4.08 2.71 8.37
C ALA A 40 5.57 2.43 8.65
N LYS A 41 6.10 2.96 9.75
CA LYS A 41 7.50 2.74 10.14
C LYS A 41 7.80 1.27 10.43
N LYS A 42 6.91 0.57 11.13
CA LYS A 42 7.07 -0.87 11.42
C LYS A 42 6.96 -1.71 10.15
N ALA A 43 6.02 -1.37 9.28
CA ALA A 43 5.80 -2.03 7.99
C ALA A 43 7.06 -1.96 7.11
N LEU A 44 7.68 -0.79 6.99
CA LEU A 44 8.96 -0.61 6.28
C LEU A 44 10.08 -1.49 6.85
N ALA A 45 10.21 -1.55 8.18
CA ALA A 45 11.24 -2.36 8.83
C ALA A 45 11.06 -3.88 8.59
N GLN A 46 9.86 -4.30 8.17
CA GLN A 46 9.51 -5.70 7.88
C GLN A 46 9.35 -5.97 6.38
N GLU A 47 9.58 -4.96 5.54
CA GLU A 47 9.30 -5.02 4.10
C GLU A 47 7.85 -5.42 3.78
N ASP A 48 6.93 -5.17 4.71
CA ASP A 48 5.49 -5.40 4.53
C ASP A 48 4.85 -4.15 3.93
N TYR A 49 4.50 -4.22 2.64
CA TYR A 49 3.94 -3.07 1.94
C TYR A 49 2.41 -3.01 1.98
N VAL A 50 1.73 -4.03 2.51
CA VAL A 50 0.25 -4.11 2.55
C VAL A 50 -0.37 -2.91 3.26
N PRO A 51 0.15 -2.42 4.40
CA PRO A 51 -0.41 -1.25 5.09
C PRO A 51 -0.45 0.02 4.23
N PHE A 52 0.52 0.22 3.33
CA PHE A 52 0.55 1.41 2.47
C PHE A 52 -0.57 1.38 1.44
N TYR A 53 -0.81 0.24 0.79
CA TYR A 53 -1.92 0.09 -0.14
C TYR A 53 -3.27 0.32 0.55
N LEU A 54 -3.43 -0.19 1.78
CA LEU A 54 -4.63 0.03 2.59
C LEU A 54 -4.83 1.50 2.95
N GLU A 55 -3.78 2.19 3.39
CA GLU A 55 -3.86 3.61 3.75
C GLU A 55 -4.17 4.48 2.53
N MET A 56 -3.55 4.21 1.38
CA MET A 56 -3.88 4.90 0.13
C MET A 56 -5.33 4.66 -0.30
N ALA A 57 -5.80 3.41 -0.28
CA ALA A 57 -7.19 3.09 -0.60
C ALA A 57 -8.18 3.81 0.33
N LYS A 58 -7.86 3.88 1.62
CA LYS A 58 -8.67 4.62 2.61
C LYS A 58 -8.71 6.12 2.32
N ARG A 59 -7.57 6.75 1.99
CA ARG A 59 -7.50 8.18 1.66
C ARG A 59 -8.27 8.54 0.38
N GLU A 60 -8.33 7.61 -0.57
CA GLU A 60 -9.09 7.76 -1.82
C GLU A 60 -10.58 7.41 -1.68
N GLY A 61 -11.05 7.06 -0.47
CA GLY A 61 -12.45 6.64 -0.26
C GLY A 61 -12.78 5.26 -0.81
N LEU A 62 -11.78 4.47 -1.22
CA LEU A 62 -11.91 3.12 -1.78
C LEU A 62 -11.95 2.03 -0.69
N GLY A 63 -12.17 2.39 0.57
CA GLY A 63 -12.02 1.46 1.70
C GLY A 63 -12.92 0.22 1.62
N GLU A 64 -14.18 0.38 1.22
CA GLU A 64 -15.13 -0.75 1.12
C GLU A 64 -14.87 -1.60 -0.13
N GLU A 65 -14.66 -0.96 -1.29
CA GLU A 65 -14.36 -1.68 -2.54
C GLU A 65 -13.05 -2.45 -2.46
N PHE A 66 -12.01 -1.85 -1.85
CA PHE A 66 -10.72 -2.50 -1.64
C PHE A 66 -10.84 -3.68 -0.68
N ARG A 67 -11.56 -3.52 0.43
CA ARG A 67 -11.86 -4.62 1.37
C ARG A 67 -12.57 -5.77 0.65
N ASP A 68 -13.61 -5.47 -0.12
CA ASP A 68 -14.43 -6.48 -0.79
C ASP A 68 -13.66 -7.18 -1.91
N ALA A 69 -12.75 -6.48 -2.59
CA ALA A 69 -11.81 -7.07 -3.54
C ALA A 69 -10.79 -7.97 -2.84
N LEU A 70 -10.22 -7.53 -1.72
CA LEU A 70 -9.26 -8.30 -0.93
C LEU A 70 -9.89 -9.59 -0.38
N LEU A 71 -11.12 -9.52 0.14
CA LEU A 71 -11.85 -10.69 0.63
C LEU A 71 -12.13 -11.70 -0.49
N ARG A 72 -12.51 -11.22 -1.68
CA ARG A 72 -12.68 -12.08 -2.86
C ARG A 72 -11.37 -12.77 -3.24
N GLU A 73 -10.25 -12.06 -3.19
CA GLU A 73 -8.95 -12.63 -3.53
C GLU A 73 -8.46 -13.65 -2.48
N VAL A 74 -8.67 -13.37 -1.20
CA VAL A 74 -8.41 -14.33 -0.11
C VAL A 74 -9.23 -15.60 -0.29
N GLU A 75 -10.51 -15.48 -0.64
CA GLU A 75 -11.38 -16.63 -0.90
C GLU A 75 -10.91 -17.42 -2.13
N ARG A 76 -10.51 -16.72 -3.20
CA ARG A 76 -9.94 -17.34 -4.41
C ARG A 76 -8.67 -18.15 -4.09
N LEU A 77 -7.75 -17.59 -3.32
CA LEU A 77 -6.50 -18.26 -2.92
C LEU A 77 -6.75 -19.44 -1.99
N ARG A 78 -7.74 -19.34 -1.08
CA ARG A 78 -8.17 -20.47 -0.24
C ARG A 78 -8.74 -21.63 -1.05
N LEU A 79 -9.43 -21.33 -2.14
CA LEU A 79 -10.07 -22.32 -3.01
C LEU A 79 -9.11 -22.92 -4.05
N ASN A 80 -7.95 -22.29 -4.30
CA ASN A 80 -6.90 -22.78 -5.19
C ASN A 80 -5.53 -22.75 -4.49
N PRO A 81 -5.24 -23.73 -3.61
CA PRO A 81 -3.98 -23.80 -2.87
C PRO A 81 -2.76 -24.17 -3.73
N ASP A 82 -2.95 -24.62 -4.97
CA ASP A 82 -1.87 -25.10 -5.86
C ASP A 82 -1.32 -23.99 -6.81
N LEU A 83 -1.55 -22.72 -6.50
CA LEU A 83 -0.93 -21.58 -7.20
C LEU A 83 0.39 -21.18 -6.52
N ASP A 84 1.35 -22.09 -6.49
CA ASP A 84 2.77 -21.84 -6.19
C ASP A 84 3.64 -22.40 -7.34
#